data_AF-A0A8T9SYK9-F1
#
_entry.id   AF-A0A8T9SYK9-F1
#
_cell.length_a   1.000
_cell.length_b   1.000
_cell.length_c   1.000
_cell.angle_alpha   90.00
_cell.angle_beta   90.00
_cell.angle_gamma   90.00
#
_symmetry.space_group_name_H-M   'P 1'
#
loop_
_entity.id
_entity.type
_entity.pdbx_description
1 polymer ?
#
loop_
_entity_poly.entity_id
_entity_poly.type
_entity_poly.pdbx_seq_one_letter_code
_entity_poly.pdbx_strand_id
1 'polypeptide(L)' 'MSDLANLQAMLGQTLHIHYQLQGSEQGNATLTVQPDEQTVLGPTGSQLVYSFQDGRFLSLEILLAAG' A
#
# COMPACT_ATOMS: atom_id res chain seq x y z
N MET A 1 11.36 -13.88 0.14
CA MET A 1 10.49 -12.92 -0.57
C MET A 1 10.25 -11.76 0.40
N SER A 2 10.40 -10.51 -0.05
CA SER A 2 10.28 -9.31 0.80
C SER A 2 8.81 -9.07 1.18
N ASP A 3 8.55 -8.34 2.27
CA ASP A 3 7.19 -7.97 2.67
C ASP A 3 6.55 -7.07 1.59
N LEU A 4 7.36 -6.21 0.97
CA LEU A 4 6.95 -5.37 -0.15
C LEU A 4 6.48 -6.23 -1.35
N ALA A 5 7.29 -7.19 -1.80
CA ALA A 5 6.93 -8.05 -2.92
C ALA A 5 5.69 -8.91 -2.62
N ASN A 6 5.57 -9.39 -1.38
CA ASN A 6 4.39 -10.13 -0.93
C ASN A 6 3.13 -9.25 -1.00
N LEU A 7 3.21 -8.00 -0.51
CA LEU A 7 2.08 -7.07 -0.56
C LEU A 7 1.72 -6.70 -2.01
N GLN A 8 2.71 -6.43 -2.86
CA GLN A 8 2.49 -6.14 -4.28
C GLN A 8 1.81 -7.30 -5.01
N ALA A 9 2.21 -8.55 -4.72
CA ALA A 9 1.58 -9.74 -5.28
C ALA A 9 0.14 -9.90 -4.78
N MET A 10 -0.10 -9.72 -3.48
CA MET A 10 -1.44 -9.80 -2.90
C MET A 10 -2.38 -8.73 -3.51
N LEU A 11 -1.94 -7.47 -3.55
CA LEU A 11 -2.73 -6.37 -4.10
C LEU A 11 -2.99 -6.56 -5.59
N GLY A 12 -1.96 -6.80 -6.39
CA GLY A 12 -2.10 -6.86 -7.84
C GLY A 12 -2.70 -8.16 -8.39
N GLN A 13 -2.28 -9.32 -7.86
CA GLN A 13 -2.63 -10.63 -8.43
C GLN A 13 -3.82 -11.29 -7.74
N THR A 14 -4.00 -11.06 -6.44
CA THR A 14 -5.09 -11.69 -5.68
C THR A 14 -6.30 -10.78 -5.60
N LEU A 15 -6.08 -9.52 -5.22
CA LEU A 15 -7.15 -8.57 -4.95
C LEU A 15 -7.47 -7.63 -6.13
N HIS A 16 -6.59 -7.58 -7.14
CA HIS A 16 -6.69 -6.66 -8.30
C HIS A 16 -6.81 -5.18 -7.91
N ILE A 17 -6.21 -4.80 -6.78
CA ILE A 17 -6.18 -3.42 -6.29
C ILE A 17 -5.00 -2.69 -6.90
N HIS A 18 -5.27 -1.51 -7.45
CA HIS A 18 -4.24 -0.62 -7.96
C HIS A 18 -3.47 0.04 -6.81
N TYR A 19 -2.15 0.11 -6.94
CA TYR A 19 -1.28 0.78 -5.98
C TYR A 19 -0.21 1.59 -6.70
N GLN A 20 0.36 2.56 -5.98
CA GLN A 20 1.50 3.35 -6.44
C GLN A 20 2.69 3.04 -5.55
N LEU A 21 3.80 2.63 -6.16
CA LEU A 21 5.07 2.42 -5.49
C LEU A 21 5.99 3.61 -5.72
N GLN A 22 6.54 4.17 -4.65
CA GLN A 22 7.62 5.16 -4.67
C GLN A 22 8.85 4.59 -3.97
N GLY A 23 10.03 4.78 -4.54
CA GLY A 23 11.27 4.18 -4.02
C GLY A 23 11.52 2.76 -4.55
N SER A 24 12.31 1.98 -3.82
CA SER A 24 12.74 0.64 -4.26
C SER A 24 12.92 -0.33 -3.09
N GLU A 25 12.97 -1.63 -3.41
CA GLU A 25 13.07 -2.69 -2.40
C GLU A 25 14.40 -2.65 -1.61
N GLN A 26 15.50 -2.18 -2.19
CA GLN A 26 16.81 -2.10 -1.54
C GLN A 26 17.04 -0.78 -0.79
N GLY A 27 15.97 -0.14 -0.33
CA GLY A 27 16.02 1.10 0.44
C GLY A 27 14.66 1.42 1.03
N ASN A 28 14.34 2.71 1.14
CA ASN A 28 13.01 3.14 1.57
C ASN A 28 12.04 3.04 0.40
N ALA A 29 10.91 2.39 0.64
CA ALA A 29 9.81 2.34 -0.30
C ALA A 29 8.49 2.70 0.37
N THR A 30 7.65 3.39 -0.36
CA THR A 30 6.29 3.72 0.07
C THR A 30 5.32 3.17 -0.95
N LEU A 31 4.35 2.39 -0.49
CA LEU A 31 3.28 1.84 -1.30
C LEU A 31 1.97 2.48 -0.88
N THR A 32 1.37 3.25 -1.79
CA THR A 32 0.11 3.94 -1.56
C THR A 32 -1.02 3.19 -2.24
N VAL A 33 -2.05 2.85 -1.47
CA VAL A 33 -3.28 2.21 -1.93
C VAL A 33 -4.44 3.17 -1.69
N GLN A 34 -5.29 3.37 -2.69
CA GLN A 34 -6.57 4.03 -2.50
C GLN A 34 -7.62 2.96 -2.21
N PRO A 35 -8.29 3.01 -1.04
CA PRO A 35 -9.36 2.09 -0.74
C PRO A 35 -10.48 2.23 -1.78
N ASP A 36 -10.93 1.10 -2.31
CA ASP A 36 -12.17 1.00 -3.06
C ASP A 36 -13.24 0.32 -2.19
N GLU A 37 -14.48 0.79 -2.29
CA GLU A 37 -15.58 0.30 -1.43
C GLU A 37 -15.89 -1.20 -1.59
N GLN A 38 -15.32 -1.87 -2.60
CA GLN A 38 -15.59 -3.27 -2.91
C GLN A 38 -14.56 -4.23 -2.31
N THR A 39 -13.32 -3.78 -2.12
CA THR A 39 -12.16 -4.65 -1.86
C THR A 39 -11.35 -4.20 -0.66
N VAL A 40 -11.30 -2.89 -0.39
CA VAL A 40 -10.55 -2.31 0.74
C VAL A 40 -11.45 -1.33 1.47
N LEU A 41 -11.88 -1.71 2.66
CA LEU A 41 -12.74 -0.85 3.48
C LEU A 41 -11.96 0.37 3.98
N GLY A 42 -12.37 1.55 3.52
CA GLY A 42 -11.86 2.83 3.98
C GLY A 42 -12.82 3.95 3.61
N PRO A 43 -12.81 5.08 4.31
CA PRO A 43 -13.61 6.25 3.91
C PRO A 43 -13.28 6.64 2.47
N THR A 44 -14.28 7.02 1.68
CA THR A 44 -14.09 7.45 0.30
C THR A 44 -13.04 8.57 0.24
N GLY A 45 -12.04 8.42 -0.62
CA GLY A 45 -10.94 9.39 -0.75
C GLY A 45 -9.79 9.25 0.26
N SER A 46 -9.88 8.30 1.20
CA SER A 46 -8.73 7.98 2.07
C SER A 46 -7.59 7.30 1.30
N GLN A 47 -6.41 7.23 1.91
CA GLN A 47 -5.25 6.52 1.39
C GLN A 47 -4.61 5.67 2.48
N LEU A 48 -4.24 4.44 2.14
CA LEU A 48 -3.39 3.58 2.95
C LEU A 48 -1.96 3.71 2.45
N VAL A 49 -1.06 4.17 3.30
CA VAL A 49 0.33 4.41 2.97
C VAL A 49 1.18 3.43 3.77
N TYR A 50 1.76 2.46 3.07
CA TYR A 50 2.64 1.45 3.65
C TYR A 50 4.08 1.90 3.44
N SER A 51 4.86 1.98 4.52
CA SER A 51 6.28 2.29 4.46
C SER A 51 7.10 1.02 4.68
N PHE A 52 8.16 0.88 3.89
CA PHE A 52 9.09 -0.22 3.93
C PHE A 52 10.52 0.29 3.99
N GLN A 53 11.38 -0.47 4.67
CA GLN A 53 12.83 -0.26 4.67
C GLN A 53 13.50 -1.59 4.34
N ASP A 54 14.32 -1.60 3.29
CA ASP A 54 15.02 -2.79 2.78
C ASP A 54 14.05 -3.96 2.54
N GLY A 55 12.88 -3.64 1.99
CA GLY A 55 11.82 -4.59 1.65
C GLY A 55 11.03 -5.13 2.86
N ARG A 56 11.34 -4.69 4.09
CA ARG A 56 10.60 -5.05 5.31
C ARG A 56 9.57 -4.01 5.68
N PHE A 57 8.42 -4.45 6.17
CA PHE A 57 7.37 -3.55 6.62
C PHE A 57 7.85 -2.71 7.82
N LEU A 58 7.60 -1.40 7.76
CA LEU A 58 7.93 -0.46 8.82
C LEU A 58 6.67 0.11 9.48
N SER A 59 5.76 0.67 8.68
CA SER A 59 4.54 1.31 9.19
C SER A 59 3.40 1.32 8.17
N LEU A 60 2.19 1.50 8.68
CA LEU A 60 0.98 1.78 7.92
C LEU A 60 0.36 3.06 8.47
N GLU A 61 0.13 4.02 7.58
CA GLU A 61 -0.57 5.26 7.87
C GLU A 61 -1.86 5.32 7.07
N ILE A 62 -2.92 5.86 7.69
CA ILE A 62 -4.22 6.06 7.04
C ILE A 62 -4.44 7.55 6.92
N LEU A 63 -4.37 8.06 5.69
CA LEU A 63 -4.69 9.45 5.39
C LEU A 63 -6.18 9.54 5.09
N LEU A 64 -6.92 10.25 5.93
CA LEU A 64 -8.35 10.49 5.73
C LEU A 64 -8.54 11.69 4.81
N ALA A 65 -9.46 11.59 3.84
CA ALA A 65 -9.89 12.77 3.09
C ALA A 65 -10.54 13.75 4.07
N ALA A 66 -10.05 15.00 4.07
CA ALA A 66 -10.76 16.09 4.74
C ALA A 66 -12.04 16.36 3.95
N GLY A 67 -13.19 16.19 4.61
CA GLY A 67 -14.52 16.52 4.07
C GLY A 67 -14.76 18.01 3.93
#